data_AF-A0A426UY77-F1
#
_entry.id   AF-A0A426UY77-F1
#
_cell.length_a   1.000
_cell.length_b   1.000
_cell.length_c   1.000
_cell.angle_alpha   90.00
_cell.angle_beta   90.00
_cell.angle_gamma   90.00
#
_symmetry.space_group_name_H-M   'P 1'
#
loop_
_entity.id
_entity.type
_entity.pdbx_description
1 polymer ?
#
loop_
_entity_poly.entity_id
_entity_poly.type
_entity_poly.pdbx_seq_one_letter_code
_entity_poly.pdbx_strand_id
1 'polypeptide(L)'
;MSATLLLVTELPVAADRRDEAAAAWSEHLAATPGKDRILYRCLEADTLLELRVLDGLDAIEATAPDADPLWTAVGPYAAGDFRRQVVRFVEAPKEPGTDLPQTPYVQLRYVEVKPPAYEAYRAWREETIFAVVRESEQVESFSAYHTAVSTQPGVLFVSGFSCPVEEYLAPFTDTRYKEIVAQAGDRYITGGPGGLYTRCYERV
;
A
#
# COMPACT_ATOMS: atom_id res chain seq x y z
N MET A 1 -2.96 -10.88 -12.20
CA MET A 1 -2.21 -9.74 -12.78
C MET A 1 -2.55 -8.55 -11.93
N SER A 2 -1.56 -7.76 -11.51
CA SER A 2 -1.83 -6.56 -10.70
C SER A 2 -2.70 -5.52 -11.42
N ALA A 3 -3.54 -4.82 -10.67
CA ALA A 3 -4.34 -3.71 -11.17
C ALA A 3 -3.48 -2.64 -11.84
N THR A 4 -3.94 -2.08 -12.97
CA THR A 4 -3.18 -1.01 -13.66
C THR A 4 -3.18 0.31 -12.90
N LEU A 5 -4.29 0.63 -12.21
CA LEU A 5 -4.44 1.81 -11.36
C LEU A 5 -5.10 1.41 -10.03
N LEU A 6 -4.59 1.96 -8.94
CA LEU A 6 -5.17 1.81 -7.61
C LEU A 6 -5.52 3.17 -7.03
N LEU A 7 -6.72 3.28 -6.47
CA LEU A 7 -7.06 4.30 -5.49
C LEU A 7 -6.73 3.76 -4.10
N VAL A 8 -5.78 4.40 -3.44
CA VAL A 8 -5.38 4.12 -2.06
C VAL A 8 -6.02 5.17 -1.17
N THR A 9 -6.90 4.76 -0.27
CA THR A 9 -7.59 5.65 0.67
C THR A 9 -7.22 5.28 2.10
N GLU A 10 -6.63 6.20 2.85
CA GLU A 10 -6.39 6.06 4.28
C GLU A 10 -7.29 7.01 5.08
N LEU A 11 -7.85 6.55 6.19
CA LEU A 11 -8.58 7.38 7.14
C LEU A 11 -8.01 7.19 8.55
N PRO A 12 -7.42 8.24 9.15
CA PRO A 12 -7.15 8.26 10.59
C PRO A 12 -8.46 8.17 11.37
N VAL A 13 -8.55 7.27 12.33
CA VAL A 13 -9.73 7.06 13.18
C VAL A 13 -9.39 7.34 14.64
N ALA A 14 -10.39 7.65 15.45
CA ALA A 14 -10.20 7.79 16.89
C ALA A 14 -9.80 6.43 17.48
N ALA A 15 -8.78 6.41 18.34
CA ALA A 15 -8.14 5.20 18.83
C ALA A 15 -9.10 4.23 19.53
N ASP A 16 -10.09 4.76 20.24
CA ASP A 16 -11.12 4.01 20.96
C ASP A 16 -12.32 3.60 20.08
N ARG A 17 -12.35 4.00 18.81
CA ARG A 17 -13.47 3.79 17.88
C ARG A 17 -13.11 3.00 16.62
N ARG A 18 -11.91 2.39 16.60
CA ARG A 18 -11.35 1.73 15.41
C ARG A 18 -12.23 0.59 14.91
N ASP A 19 -12.76 -0.23 15.81
CA ASP A 19 -13.58 -1.39 15.45
C ASP A 19 -14.95 -0.94 14.93
N GLU A 20 -15.58 0.08 15.52
CA GLU A 20 -16.83 0.63 14.97
C GLU A 20 -16.63 1.30 13.62
N ALA A 21 -15.52 2.03 13.43
CA ALA A 21 -15.18 2.62 12.14
C ALA A 21 -15.00 1.55 11.06
N ALA A 22 -14.30 0.45 11.40
CA ALA A 22 -14.08 -0.67 10.49
C ALA A 22 -15.41 -1.36 10.13
N ALA A 23 -16.27 -1.61 11.13
CA ALA A 23 -17.59 -2.18 10.91
C ALA A 23 -18.48 -1.29 10.02
N ALA A 24 -18.53 0.01 10.31
CA ALA A 24 -19.32 0.98 9.53
C ALA A 24 -18.83 1.09 8.08
N TRP A 25 -17.50 1.11 7.86
CA TRP A 25 -16.95 1.12 6.51
C TRP A 25 -17.21 -0.20 5.78
N SER A 26 -17.05 -1.36 6.44
CA SER A 26 -17.40 -2.66 5.87
C SER A 26 -18.88 -2.76 5.47
N GLU A 27 -19.80 -2.26 6.31
CA GLU A 27 -21.23 -2.21 5.99
C GLU A 27 -21.49 -1.31 4.77
N HIS A 28 -20.84 -0.13 4.72
CA HIS A 28 -20.92 0.77 3.58
C HIS A 28 -20.44 0.11 2.28
N LEU A 29 -19.30 -0.59 2.31
CA LEU A 29 -18.76 -1.31 1.14
C LEU A 29 -19.70 -2.44 0.70
N ALA A 30 -20.32 -3.15 1.64
CA ALA A 30 -21.29 -4.19 1.33
C ALA A 30 -22.56 -3.62 0.67
N ALA A 31 -22.99 -2.42 1.07
CA ALA A 31 -24.15 -1.73 0.50
C ALA A 31 -23.87 -1.04 -0.84
N THR A 32 -22.60 -0.74 -1.14
CA THR A 32 -22.15 -0.05 -2.36
C THR A 32 -21.16 -0.91 -3.16
N PRO A 33 -21.63 -2.02 -3.75
CA PRO A 33 -20.74 -2.91 -4.49
C PRO A 33 -20.09 -2.15 -5.66
N GLY A 34 -18.77 -2.08 -5.62
CA GLY A 34 -17.94 -1.57 -6.70
C GLY A 34 -16.93 -2.62 -7.15
N LYS A 35 -16.14 -2.28 -8.18
CA LYS A 35 -15.00 -3.10 -8.60
C LYS A 35 -14.05 -3.33 -7.41
N ASP A 36 -13.48 -4.53 -7.31
CA ASP A 36 -12.47 -5.01 -6.35
C ASP A 36 -11.96 -3.94 -5.36
N ARG A 37 -12.56 -3.95 -4.17
CA ARG A 37 -12.18 -3.12 -3.02
C ARG A 37 -11.84 -4.03 -1.85
N ILE A 38 -10.81 -3.70 -1.09
CA ILE A 38 -10.48 -4.41 0.14
C ILE A 38 -10.19 -3.39 1.22
N LEU A 39 -10.85 -3.57 2.37
CA LEU A 39 -10.63 -2.79 3.58
C LEU A 39 -9.61 -3.51 4.46
N TYR A 40 -8.69 -2.74 5.01
CA TYR A 40 -7.70 -3.18 5.97
C TYR A 40 -7.63 -2.21 7.15
N ARG A 41 -7.10 -2.70 8.25
CA ARG A 41 -6.79 -1.94 9.45
C ARG A 41 -5.28 -1.95 9.70
N CYS A 42 -4.69 -0.79 9.93
CA CYS A 42 -3.24 -0.66 10.17
C CYS A 42 -2.85 -1.27 11.52
N LEU A 43 -1.79 -2.07 11.58
CA LEU A 43 -1.39 -2.74 12.82
C LEU A 43 -0.68 -1.79 13.80
N GLU A 44 -0.04 -0.74 13.29
CA GLU A 44 0.81 0.17 14.06
C GLU A 44 0.17 1.53 14.36
N ALA A 45 -1.02 1.81 13.81
CA ALA A 45 -1.72 3.08 13.97
C ALA A 45 -3.24 2.94 13.87
N ASP A 46 -3.96 3.92 14.42
CA ASP A 46 -5.41 4.04 14.30
C ASP A 46 -5.77 4.59 12.92
N THR A 47 -5.60 3.76 11.90
CA THR A 47 -5.85 4.10 10.50
C THR A 47 -6.48 2.92 9.79
N LEU A 48 -7.53 3.20 9.02
CA LEU A 48 -8.12 2.25 8.08
C LEU A 48 -7.60 2.55 6.67
N LEU A 49 -7.44 1.50 5.87
CA LEU A 49 -6.94 1.53 4.50
C LEU A 49 -7.93 0.83 3.58
N GLU A 50 -8.37 1.51 2.53
CA GLU A 50 -9.05 0.89 1.40
C GLU A 50 -8.12 0.88 0.18
N LEU A 51 -7.96 -0.30 -0.43
CA LEU A 51 -7.41 -0.45 -1.77
C LEU A 51 -8.55 -0.69 -2.75
N ARG A 52 -8.70 0.17 -3.75
CA ARG A 52 -9.73 0.07 -4.79
C ARG A 52 -9.10 0.05 -6.18
N VAL A 53 -9.50 -0.92 -7.00
CA VAL A 53 -9.07 -0.99 -8.40
C VAL A 53 -9.80 0.06 -9.23
N LEU A 54 -9.06 0.75 -10.11
CA LEU A 54 -9.62 1.66 -11.11
C LEU A 54 -9.35 1.13 -12.53
N ASP A 55 -10.35 1.22 -13.41
CA ASP A 55 -10.22 0.87 -14.84
C ASP A 55 -9.52 1.95 -15.68
N GLY A 56 -9.29 3.13 -15.08
CA GLY A 56 -8.77 4.31 -15.76
C GLY A 56 -8.77 5.50 -14.81
N LEU A 57 -8.17 6.61 -15.25
CA LEU A 57 -8.22 7.87 -14.48
C LEU A 57 -9.61 8.52 -14.53
N ASP A 58 -10.37 8.26 -15.60
CA ASP A 58 -11.77 8.65 -15.73
C ASP A 58 -12.68 7.97 -14.69
N ALA A 59 -12.34 6.76 -14.26
CA ALA A 59 -13.05 6.06 -13.19
C ALA A 59 -12.96 6.76 -11.81
N ILE A 60 -12.09 7.77 -11.64
CA ILE A 60 -12.04 8.57 -10.40
C ILE A 60 -13.35 9.34 -10.20
N GLU A 61 -13.91 9.93 -11.25
CA GLU A 61 -15.17 10.69 -11.15
C GLU A 61 -16.33 9.79 -10.70
N ALA A 62 -16.33 8.54 -11.17
CA ALA A 62 -17.31 7.54 -10.75
C ALA A 62 -17.25 7.20 -9.25
N THR A 63 -16.17 7.56 -8.55
CA THR A 63 -16.07 7.41 -7.08
C THR A 63 -16.69 8.57 -6.30
N ALA A 64 -16.92 9.73 -6.92
CA ALA A 64 -17.39 10.93 -6.22
C ALA A 64 -18.76 10.74 -5.51
N PRO A 65 -19.76 10.06 -6.10
CA PRO A 65 -21.05 9.85 -5.43
C PRO A 65 -20.96 9.03 -4.13
N ASP A 66 -19.86 8.29 -3.94
CA ASP A 66 -19.59 7.46 -2.76
C ASP A 66 -19.06 8.27 -1.58
N ALA A 67 -18.54 9.49 -1.82
CA ALA A 67 -17.80 10.26 -0.83
C ALA A 67 -18.66 10.74 0.35
N ASP A 68 -19.78 11.40 0.09
CA ASP A 68 -20.67 11.92 1.14
C ASP A 68 -21.36 10.81 1.94
N PRO A 69 -21.88 9.74 1.31
CA PRO A 69 -22.40 8.58 2.05
C PRO A 69 -21.35 7.92 2.94
N LEU A 70 -20.14 7.69 2.40
CA LEU A 70 -19.04 7.10 3.17
C LEU A 70 -18.65 7.99 4.35
N TRP A 71 -18.55 9.32 4.16
CA TRP A 71 -18.27 10.25 5.26
C TRP A 71 -19.39 10.27 6.29
N THR A 72 -20.65 10.17 5.88
CA THR A 72 -21.78 10.07 6.82
C THR A 72 -21.68 8.79 7.66
N ALA A 73 -21.30 7.67 7.06
CA ALA A 73 -21.18 6.39 7.75
C ALA A 73 -19.97 6.35 8.71
N VAL A 74 -18.79 6.83 8.27
CA VAL A 74 -17.52 6.61 9.00
C VAL A 74 -17.00 7.88 9.69
N GLY A 75 -17.39 9.06 9.23
CA GLY A 75 -16.98 10.36 9.77
C GLY A 75 -17.18 10.54 11.28
N PRO A 76 -18.25 10.02 11.91
CA PRO A 76 -18.41 10.06 13.37
C PRO A 76 -17.29 9.38 14.17
N TYR A 77 -16.47 8.54 13.53
CA TYR A 77 -15.34 7.83 14.13
C TYR A 77 -13.98 8.34 13.67
N ALA A 78 -13.95 9.32 12.75
CA ALA A 78 -12.71 9.81 12.15
C ALA A 78 -11.93 10.74 13.10
N ALA A 79 -10.60 10.60 13.10
CA ALA A 79 -9.66 11.52 13.77
C ALA A 79 -9.01 12.52 12.79
N GLY A 80 -9.33 12.41 11.51
CA GLY A 80 -8.85 13.28 10.44
C GLY A 80 -9.65 13.08 9.16
N ASP A 81 -9.20 13.71 8.08
CA ASP A 81 -9.84 13.58 6.77
C ASP A 81 -9.32 12.37 5.98
N PHE A 82 -10.08 11.95 4.96
CA PHE A 82 -9.67 10.93 4.00
C PHE A 82 -8.45 11.38 3.21
N ARG A 83 -7.41 10.55 3.23
CA ARG A 83 -6.19 10.73 2.46
C ARG A 83 -6.26 9.82 1.24
N ARG A 84 -6.37 10.41 0.06
CA ARG A 84 -6.57 9.67 -1.19
C ARG A 84 -5.41 9.91 -2.13
N GLN A 85 -4.97 8.85 -2.78
CA GLN A 85 -4.00 8.93 -3.87
C GLN A 85 -4.27 7.88 -4.94
N VAL A 86 -3.90 8.23 -6.16
CA VAL A 86 -3.96 7.33 -7.31
C VAL A 86 -2.55 6.95 -7.69
N VAL A 87 -2.30 5.65 -7.76
CA VAL A 87 -1.01 5.08 -8.13
C VAL A 87 -1.17 4.18 -9.35
N ARG A 88 -0.15 4.15 -10.21
CA ARG A 88 -0.12 3.41 -11.47
C ARG A 88 0.89 2.28 -11.39
N PHE A 89 0.48 1.10 -11.84
CA PHE A 89 1.34 -0.07 -11.88
C PHE A 89 2.62 0.16 -12.68
N VAL A 90 3.72 -0.40 -12.18
CA VAL A 90 5.03 -0.39 -12.83
C VAL A 90 5.49 -1.81 -13.12
N GLU A 91 5.55 -2.65 -12.09
CA GLU A 91 6.04 -4.03 -12.18
C GLU A 91 5.69 -4.83 -10.92
N ALA A 92 5.70 -6.17 -11.01
CA ALA A 92 5.48 -7.07 -9.88
C ALA A 92 6.49 -8.24 -9.90
N PRO A 93 7.55 -8.23 -9.06
CA PRO A 93 8.44 -9.38 -8.94
C PRO A 93 7.74 -10.66 -8.45
N LYS A 94 6.59 -10.53 -7.78
CA LYS A 94 5.67 -11.62 -7.45
C LYS A 94 4.23 -11.18 -7.74
N GLU A 95 3.61 -11.81 -8.71
CA GLU A 95 2.25 -11.50 -9.14
C GLU A 95 1.21 -11.97 -8.10
N PRO A 96 0.21 -11.15 -7.74
CA PRO A 96 -0.88 -11.53 -6.83
C PRO A 96 -1.90 -12.52 -7.41
N GLY A 97 -1.79 -12.87 -8.71
CA GLY A 97 -2.77 -13.72 -9.40
C GLY A 97 -4.13 -13.06 -9.70
N THR A 98 -4.51 -12.02 -8.95
CA THR A 98 -5.73 -11.19 -9.11
C THR A 98 -5.36 -9.70 -9.15
N ASP A 99 -6.31 -8.78 -9.30
CA ASP A 99 -6.02 -7.34 -9.38
C ASP A 99 -5.44 -6.77 -8.06
N LEU A 100 -5.83 -7.35 -6.92
CA LEU A 100 -5.37 -7.00 -5.56
C LEU A 100 -4.94 -8.25 -4.78
N PRO A 101 -3.91 -8.19 -3.91
CA PRO A 101 -3.58 -9.30 -3.02
C PRO A 101 -4.78 -9.76 -2.19
N GLN A 102 -5.12 -11.06 -2.26
CA GLN A 102 -6.21 -11.66 -1.47
C GLN A 102 -5.76 -12.17 -0.09
N THR A 103 -4.53 -11.84 0.29
CA THR A 103 -3.91 -12.25 1.55
C THR A 103 -4.55 -11.56 2.76
N PRO A 104 -4.49 -12.17 3.96
CA PRO A 104 -5.02 -11.57 5.18
C PRO A 104 -4.22 -10.34 5.61
N TYR A 105 -2.95 -10.24 5.22
CA TYR A 105 -2.13 -9.07 5.50
C TYR A 105 -1.57 -8.45 4.22
N VAL A 106 -1.37 -7.14 4.28
CA VAL A 106 -0.58 -6.40 3.30
C VAL A 106 0.38 -5.43 3.98
N GLN A 107 1.52 -5.18 3.37
CA GLN A 107 2.43 -4.09 3.73
C GLN A 107 2.45 -3.06 2.61
N LEU A 108 2.27 -1.80 2.98
CA LEU A 108 2.53 -0.65 2.11
C LEU A 108 3.92 -0.09 2.42
N ARG A 109 4.74 0.10 1.40
CA ARG A 109 6.06 0.74 1.52
C ARG A 109 6.23 1.85 0.50
N TYR A 110 6.62 3.04 0.94
CA TYR A 110 6.90 4.17 0.06
C TYR A 110 8.39 4.46 -0.03
N VAL A 111 8.83 4.80 -1.24
CA VAL A 111 10.18 5.26 -1.57
C VAL A 111 10.10 6.39 -2.57
N GLU A 112 10.68 7.53 -2.25
CA GLU A 112 11.00 8.56 -3.25
C GLU A 112 12.41 8.35 -3.77
N VAL A 113 12.56 8.22 -5.09
CA VAL A 113 13.85 8.04 -5.76
C VAL A 113 14.26 9.35 -6.41
N LYS A 114 15.54 9.72 -6.25
CA LYS A 114 16.15 10.86 -6.93
C LYS A 114 15.96 10.70 -8.44
N PRO A 115 15.33 11.66 -9.15
CA PRO A 115 15.05 11.52 -10.58
C PRO A 115 16.27 11.17 -11.45
N PRO A 116 17.47 11.79 -11.25
CA PRO A 116 18.66 11.44 -12.05
C PRO A 116 19.17 10.01 -11.85
N ALA A 117 18.75 9.35 -10.77
CA ALA A 117 19.21 8.01 -10.41
C ALA A 117 18.13 6.93 -10.64
N TYR A 118 16.98 7.29 -11.20
CA TYR A 118 15.81 6.41 -11.32
C TYR A 118 16.11 5.11 -12.08
N GLU A 119 16.71 5.19 -13.26
CA GLU A 119 17.05 4.01 -14.07
C GLU A 119 18.08 3.11 -13.37
N ALA A 120 19.11 3.71 -12.77
CA ALA A 120 20.11 2.98 -12.00
C ALA A 120 19.50 2.29 -10.78
N TYR A 121 18.55 2.95 -10.10
CA TYR A 121 17.80 2.35 -9.00
C TYR A 121 16.93 1.18 -9.46
N ARG A 122 16.27 1.28 -10.62
CA ARG A 122 15.47 0.18 -11.16
C ARG A 122 16.31 -1.06 -11.48
N ALA A 123 17.47 -0.87 -12.13
CA ALA A 123 18.40 -1.97 -12.36
C ALA A 123 18.92 -2.56 -11.05
N TRP A 124 19.33 -1.72 -10.11
CA TRP A 124 19.85 -2.15 -8.82
C TRP A 124 18.81 -2.88 -7.96
N ARG A 125 17.55 -2.42 -7.91
CA ARG A 125 16.50 -3.06 -7.10
C ARG A 125 16.10 -4.43 -7.64
N GLU A 126 16.18 -4.62 -8.94
CA GLU A 126 15.90 -5.89 -9.62
C GLU A 126 16.86 -6.99 -9.13
N GLU A 127 18.16 -6.66 -9.03
CA GLU A 127 19.20 -7.60 -8.60
C GLU A 127 19.29 -7.77 -7.07
N THR A 128 18.65 -6.89 -6.30
CA THR A 128 18.77 -6.86 -4.83
C THR A 128 17.43 -7.08 -4.14
N ILE A 129 16.62 -6.03 -4.01
CA ILE A 129 15.34 -6.05 -3.30
C ILE A 129 14.42 -7.13 -3.89
N PHE A 130 14.33 -7.19 -5.22
CA PHE A 130 13.43 -8.13 -5.88
C PHE A 130 13.97 -9.56 -5.85
N ALA A 131 15.28 -9.77 -5.81
CA ALA A 131 15.86 -11.08 -5.55
C ALA A 131 15.42 -11.61 -4.17
N VAL A 132 15.53 -10.80 -3.11
CA VAL A 132 15.09 -11.16 -1.75
C VAL A 132 13.59 -11.45 -1.72
N VAL A 133 12.77 -10.62 -2.39
CA VAL A 133 11.32 -10.84 -2.50
C VAL A 133 11.01 -12.16 -3.22
N ARG A 134 11.71 -12.48 -4.31
CA ARG A 134 11.54 -13.73 -5.07
C ARG A 134 11.88 -14.96 -4.23
N GLU A 135 12.97 -14.88 -3.48
CA GLU A 135 13.47 -15.97 -2.64
C GLU A 135 12.64 -16.21 -1.37
N SER A 136 11.98 -15.19 -0.81
CA SER A 136 11.21 -15.33 0.43
C SER A 136 9.88 -16.06 0.20
N GLU A 137 9.68 -17.22 0.82
CA GLU A 137 8.41 -17.95 0.76
C GLU A 137 7.24 -17.20 1.43
N GLN A 138 7.54 -16.32 2.38
CA GLN A 138 6.56 -15.54 3.14
C GLN A 138 5.91 -14.43 2.28
N VAL A 139 6.63 -13.93 1.26
CA VAL A 139 6.06 -12.94 0.33
C VAL A 139 5.27 -13.68 -0.74
N GLU A 140 3.95 -13.55 -0.71
CA GLU A 140 3.06 -14.19 -1.68
C GLU A 140 2.85 -13.32 -2.92
N SER A 141 2.83 -12.00 -2.73
CA SER A 141 2.74 -11.03 -3.82
C SER A 141 3.51 -9.77 -3.49
N PHE A 142 4.04 -9.11 -4.51
CA PHE A 142 4.77 -7.87 -4.35
C PHE A 142 4.67 -7.06 -5.65
N SER A 143 3.95 -5.94 -5.59
CA SER A 143 3.68 -5.07 -6.73
C SER A 143 4.20 -3.66 -6.47
N ALA A 144 4.79 -3.03 -7.48
CA ALA A 144 5.28 -1.67 -7.45
C ALA A 144 4.36 -0.75 -8.27
N TYR A 145 4.02 0.39 -7.70
CA TYR A 145 3.19 1.42 -8.30
C TYR A 145 3.88 2.77 -8.19
N HIS A 146 3.84 3.59 -9.23
CA HIS A 146 4.27 4.98 -9.18
C HIS A 146 3.09 5.89 -8.90
N THR A 147 3.30 6.92 -8.09
CA THR A 147 2.31 7.98 -7.84
C THR A 147 1.90 8.66 -9.15
N ALA A 148 0.59 8.77 -9.38
CA ALA A 148 -0.02 9.45 -10.54
C ALA A 148 -0.75 10.73 -10.09
N VAL A 149 -1.53 10.65 -9.00
CA VAL A 149 -2.15 11.79 -8.34
C VAL A 149 -1.97 11.62 -6.83
N SER A 150 -1.06 12.38 -6.22
CA SER A 150 -0.77 12.31 -4.79
C SER A 150 0.01 13.55 -4.34
N THR A 151 -0.06 13.89 -3.05
CA THR A 151 0.88 14.81 -2.41
C THR A 151 2.13 14.10 -1.89
N GLN A 152 2.13 12.76 -1.88
CA GLN A 152 3.26 11.93 -1.52
C GLN A 152 3.95 11.45 -2.81
N PRO A 153 5.20 11.86 -3.10
CA PRO A 153 5.89 11.46 -4.31
C PRO A 153 6.44 10.02 -4.22
N GLY A 154 6.82 9.48 -5.38
CA GLY A 154 7.61 8.26 -5.48
C GLY A 154 6.81 7.00 -5.80
N VAL A 155 7.37 5.87 -5.36
CA VAL A 155 6.89 4.51 -5.61
C VAL A 155 6.26 3.94 -4.34
N LEU A 156 5.04 3.43 -4.47
CA LEU A 156 4.37 2.56 -3.50
C LEU A 156 4.65 1.10 -3.86
N PHE A 157 5.08 0.31 -2.90
CA PHE A 157 5.06 -1.15 -2.98
C PHE A 157 3.89 -1.69 -2.16
N VAL A 158 3.15 -2.62 -2.74
CA VAL A 158 2.08 -3.39 -2.08
C VAL A 158 2.54 -4.83 -2.02
N SER A 159 2.78 -5.33 -0.80
CA SER A 159 3.25 -6.69 -0.55
C SER A 159 2.19 -7.47 0.21
N GLY A 160 1.76 -8.63 -0.30
CA GLY A 160 0.77 -9.50 0.36
C GLY A 160 1.41 -10.74 0.97
N PHE A 161 0.95 -11.13 2.15
CA PHE A 161 1.46 -12.27 2.92
C PHE A 161 0.41 -12.83 3.90
N SER A 162 0.54 -14.10 4.27
CA SER A 162 -0.39 -14.77 5.21
C SER A 162 0.25 -15.25 6.52
N CYS A 163 1.57 -15.22 6.64
CA CYS A 163 2.26 -15.60 7.89
C CYS A 163 2.21 -14.47 8.94
N PRO A 164 2.59 -14.75 10.21
CA PRO A 164 2.78 -13.71 11.22
C PRO A 164 3.71 -12.59 10.73
N VAL A 165 3.43 -11.35 11.16
CA VAL A 165 4.15 -10.16 10.69
C VAL A 165 5.64 -10.26 10.97
N GLU A 166 6.04 -10.83 12.09
CA GLU A 166 7.45 -11.03 12.46
C GLU A 166 8.17 -11.97 11.50
N GLU A 167 7.50 -13.03 11.06
CA GLU A 167 8.03 -13.97 10.07
C GLU A 167 8.15 -13.32 8.69
N TYR A 168 7.13 -12.55 8.29
CA TYR A 168 7.16 -11.77 7.05
C TYR A 168 8.29 -10.72 7.05
N LEU A 169 8.57 -10.09 8.19
CA LEU A 169 9.61 -9.07 8.32
C LEU A 169 11.03 -9.65 8.46
N ALA A 170 11.19 -10.94 8.74
CA ALA A 170 12.50 -11.56 8.97
C ALA A 170 13.49 -11.36 7.80
N PRO A 171 13.12 -11.58 6.52
CA PRO A 171 14.01 -11.32 5.38
C PRO A 171 14.40 -9.85 5.22
N PHE A 172 13.60 -8.93 5.76
CA PHE A 172 13.80 -7.48 5.64
C PHE A 172 14.53 -6.86 6.83
N THR A 173 14.88 -7.66 7.83
CA THR A 173 15.55 -7.20 9.07
C THR A 173 16.92 -7.83 9.30
N ASP A 174 17.34 -8.75 8.43
CA ASP A 174 18.66 -9.35 8.48
C ASP A 174 19.78 -8.36 8.13
N THR A 175 21.03 -8.76 8.42
CA THR A 175 22.20 -7.90 8.18
C THR A 175 22.38 -7.57 6.70
N ARG A 176 22.17 -8.53 5.80
CA ARG A 176 22.34 -8.36 4.35
C ARG A 176 21.34 -7.34 3.80
N TYR A 177 20.09 -7.41 4.23
CA TYR A 177 19.04 -6.51 3.78
C TYR A 177 19.22 -5.10 4.34
N LYS A 178 19.73 -4.97 5.57
CA LYS A 178 20.12 -3.66 6.12
C LYS A 178 21.22 -3.00 5.26
N GLU A 179 22.18 -3.75 4.75
CA GLU A 179 23.18 -3.24 3.81
C GLU A 179 22.55 -2.80 2.48
N ILE A 180 21.58 -3.57 1.95
CA ILE A 180 20.81 -3.21 0.75
C ILE A 180 20.07 -1.89 0.97
N VAL A 181 19.39 -1.73 2.12
CA VAL A 181 18.65 -0.51 2.46
C VAL A 181 19.59 0.69 2.64
N ALA A 182 20.76 0.50 3.27
CA ALA A 182 21.75 1.56 3.42
C ALA A 182 22.27 2.03 2.06
N GLN A 183 22.62 1.09 1.16
CA GLN A 183 23.03 1.42 -0.22
C GLN A 183 21.93 2.18 -0.96
N ALA A 184 20.66 1.78 -0.80
CA ALA A 184 19.53 2.48 -1.39
C ALA A 184 19.40 3.92 -0.86
N GLY A 185 19.47 4.08 0.46
CA GLY A 185 19.40 5.35 1.16
C GLY A 185 20.43 6.35 0.64
N ASP A 186 21.68 5.94 0.59
CA ASP A 186 22.79 6.84 0.23
C ASP A 186 22.74 7.24 -1.24
N ARG A 187 22.50 6.26 -2.13
CA ARG A 187 22.69 6.44 -3.58
C ARG A 187 21.43 6.92 -4.28
N TYR A 188 20.27 6.37 -3.92
CA TYR A 188 19.07 6.47 -4.75
C TYR A 188 17.92 7.22 -4.09
N ILE A 189 17.74 7.13 -2.78
CA ILE A 189 16.52 7.61 -2.09
C ILE A 189 16.64 9.10 -1.69
N THR A 190 15.60 9.88 -1.97
CA THR A 190 15.48 11.27 -1.48
C THR A 190 15.28 11.28 0.04
N GLY A 191 16.04 12.10 0.77
CA GLY A 191 15.98 12.13 2.25
C GLY A 191 16.74 10.98 2.94
N GLY A 192 17.47 10.16 2.19
CA GLY A 192 18.30 9.09 2.75
C GLY A 192 17.49 7.94 3.36
N PRO A 193 18.02 7.23 4.37
CA PRO A 193 17.33 6.09 5.00
C PRO A 193 15.98 6.44 5.64
N GLY A 194 15.77 7.70 6.03
CA GLY A 194 14.53 8.20 6.62
C GLY A 194 13.40 8.45 5.60
N GLY A 195 13.68 8.36 4.30
CA GLY A 195 12.68 8.49 3.23
C GLY A 195 11.82 7.24 3.02
N LEU A 196 11.97 6.23 3.90
CA LEU A 196 11.25 4.98 3.88
C LEU A 196 10.09 5.02 4.87
N TYR A 197 8.88 4.96 4.33
CA TYR A 197 7.66 4.75 5.12
C TYR A 197 7.16 3.34 4.88
N THR A 198 6.87 2.61 5.96
CA THR A 198 6.38 1.24 5.91
C THR A 198 5.29 1.06 6.95
N ARG A 199 4.17 0.43 6.57
CA ARG A 199 3.10 0.02 7.49
C ARG A 199 2.50 -1.32 7.09
N CYS A 200 2.18 -2.15 8.07
CA CYS A 200 1.47 -3.40 7.88
C CYS A 200 -0.02 -3.20 8.21
N TYR A 201 -0.85 -3.91 7.46
CA TYR A 201 -2.29 -3.84 7.58
C TYR A 201 -2.87 -5.25 7.57
N GLU A 202 -3.92 -5.45 8.34
CA GLU A 202 -4.69 -6.68 8.39
C GLU A 202 -6.05 -6.44 7.74
N ARG A 203 -6.53 -7.41 6.96
CA ARG A 203 -7.83 -7.34 6.29
C ARG A 203 -8.95 -7.32 7.33
N VAL A 204 -9.92 -6.44 7.15
CA VAL A 204 -11.14 -6.34 7.98
C VAL A 204 -12.16 -7.39 7.53
#